data_AF-A0A1E9VT01-F1
#
_entry.id   AF-A0A1E9VT01-F1
#
_cell.length_a   1.000
_cell.length_b   1.000
_cell.length_c   1.000
_cell.angle_alpha   90.00
_cell.angle_beta   90.00
_cell.angle_gamma   90.00
#
_symmetry.space_group_name_H-M   'P 1'
#
loop_
_entity.id
_entity.type
_entity.pdbx_description
1 polymer ?
#
loop_
_entity_poly.entity_id
_entity_poly.type
_entity_poly.pdbx_seq_one_letter_code
_entity_poly.pdbx_strand_id
1 'polypeptide(L)'
;MACCIALSAPAIAQESPPTQTVFFEKTPQIQPELLLNQPSINTPSAAPLPEGSSLEESINFAIITKDWQKLEKLLAQYRTTTNFDSILYNYGLGALYRHQGRQKEAIALYQQILKDQQDLHYSRFDLAMMLYEDKRYAEAKVQLEAAEPYLAPGLQRLVSQILGNIKKSQKWQPTLNFSYESTDNINQASNLKELVIGEATFIRSNDSLPQDAHGISYNIGAAQEQNIKGNHYIYKDLNLGGVNYWDNNDYNELTLQANLGYRYKDIKQSWGLITTAEQNLLGGSRYNQNYAATLEYSRKISNQWQISGSLAHLQKRYEDEDSAIYYNGNANSTAWILLYQPKPKWLVYGGADFMRDNLADPSESSDRQGIRGGMAFSGEKINLRSSIRYAQRDFKGNNFFYGKKRKDDEYQFNANLGNKKFNWQGFTPKLDYVYKKIDSNLPLYKRSNSAIYLRMDKHF
;
A
#
# COMPACT_ATOMS: atom_id res chain seq x y z
N MET A 1 69.45 -28.37 -29.38
CA MET A 1 68.32 -29.04 -30.07
C MET A 1 67.98 -30.29 -29.27
N ALA A 2 66.77 -30.58 -28.81
CA ALA A 2 65.42 -30.09 -29.07
C ALA A 2 64.62 -30.26 -27.75
N CYS A 3 64.02 -29.19 -27.24
CA CYS A 3 62.59 -28.85 -27.38
C CYS A 3 61.70 -29.58 -26.35
N CYS A 4 61.67 -29.06 -25.12
CA CYS A 4 60.60 -29.33 -24.16
C CYS A 4 59.39 -28.49 -24.57
N ILE A 5 58.36 -29.13 -25.10
CA ILE A 5 57.05 -28.50 -25.29
C ILE A 5 56.36 -28.49 -23.91
N ALA A 6 56.44 -27.36 -23.23
CA ALA A 6 55.58 -27.08 -22.10
C ALA A 6 54.18 -26.77 -22.63
N LEU A 7 53.27 -27.74 -22.56
CA LEU A 7 51.84 -27.51 -22.73
C LEU A 7 51.35 -26.72 -21.52
N SER A 8 51.39 -25.39 -21.60
CA SER A 8 50.62 -24.53 -20.70
C SER A 8 49.14 -24.70 -21.06
N ALA A 9 48.44 -25.57 -20.36
CA ALA A 9 46.99 -25.51 -20.34
C ALA A 9 46.59 -24.14 -19.77
N PRO A 10 45.74 -23.36 -20.45
CA PRO A 10 45.13 -22.21 -19.80
C PRO A 10 44.32 -22.75 -18.64
N ALA A 11 44.78 -22.51 -17.41
CA ALA A 11 43.95 -22.68 -16.25
C ALA A 11 42.75 -21.76 -16.44
N ILE A 12 41.59 -22.33 -16.75
CA ILE A 12 40.31 -21.64 -16.65
C ILE A 12 40.09 -21.47 -15.15
N ALA A 13 40.73 -20.47 -14.57
CA ALA A 13 40.40 -19.99 -13.24
C ALA A 13 39.00 -19.40 -13.35
N GLN A 14 37.99 -20.23 -13.08
CA GLN A 14 36.63 -19.79 -12.90
C GLN A 14 36.53 -19.25 -11.48
N GLU A 15 37.20 -18.11 -11.22
CA GLU A 15 36.85 -17.28 -10.08
C GLU A 15 35.47 -16.70 -10.41
N SER A 16 34.44 -17.36 -9.91
CA SER A 16 33.06 -16.90 -10.02
C SER A 16 33.00 -15.52 -9.35
N PRO A 17 32.60 -14.46 -10.08
CA PRO A 17 32.22 -13.21 -9.46
C PRO A 17 31.23 -13.47 -8.33
N PRO A 18 31.16 -12.61 -7.29
CA PRO A 18 30.04 -12.67 -6.36
C PRO A 18 28.73 -12.67 -7.17
N THR A 19 27.92 -13.70 -6.97
CA THR A 19 26.60 -13.80 -7.60
C THR A 19 25.82 -12.54 -7.23
N GLN A 20 25.55 -11.66 -8.20
CA GLN A 20 24.82 -10.43 -7.90
C GLN A 20 23.41 -10.78 -7.42
N THR A 21 23.08 -10.42 -6.17
CA THR A 21 21.76 -10.69 -5.61
C THR A 21 20.78 -9.59 -6.02
N VAL A 22 20.35 -9.65 -7.27
CA VAL A 22 19.34 -8.76 -7.88
C VAL A 22 17.91 -9.23 -7.63
N PHE A 23 17.74 -10.53 -7.39
CA PHE A 23 16.46 -11.15 -7.06
C PHE A 23 16.02 -10.73 -5.66
N PHE A 24 14.73 -10.47 -5.49
CA PHE A 24 14.13 -10.02 -4.22
C PHE A 24 14.68 -8.68 -3.69
N GLU A 25 15.35 -7.86 -4.51
CA GLU A 25 15.79 -6.52 -4.09
C GLU A 25 14.58 -5.65 -3.74
N LYS A 26 14.52 -5.18 -2.49
CA LYS A 26 13.43 -4.36 -2.01
C LYS A 26 13.67 -2.89 -2.36
N THR A 27 12.69 -2.28 -3.01
CA THR A 27 12.54 -0.83 -3.03
C THR A 27 11.66 -0.39 -1.86
N PRO A 28 11.86 0.80 -1.28
CA PRO A 28 10.95 1.32 -0.27
C PRO A 28 9.52 1.32 -0.81
N GLN A 29 8.63 0.58 -0.13
CA GLN A 29 7.23 0.42 -0.49
C GLN A 29 6.36 1.34 0.37
N ILE A 30 5.33 1.90 -0.25
CA ILE A 30 4.23 2.58 0.43
C ILE A 30 2.93 2.05 -0.16
N GLN A 31 2.09 1.46 0.67
CA GLN A 31 0.74 1.04 0.27
C GLN A 31 -0.28 1.93 0.98
N PRO A 32 -0.64 3.09 0.40
CA PRO A 32 -1.50 4.05 1.08
C PRO A 32 -2.91 3.47 1.26
N GLU A 33 -3.42 3.52 2.49
CA GLU A 33 -4.86 3.35 2.73
C GLU A 33 -5.59 4.52 2.07
N LEU A 34 -6.41 4.26 1.05
CA LEU A 34 -7.12 5.30 0.33
C LEU A 34 -8.29 5.82 1.17
N LEU A 35 -8.16 7.04 1.71
CA LEU A 35 -9.17 7.72 2.54
C LEU A 35 -10.01 8.73 1.73
N LEU A 36 -9.71 8.89 0.44
CA LEU A 36 -10.40 9.79 -0.48
C LEU A 36 -11.68 9.12 -1.03
N ASN A 37 -12.74 9.92 -1.26
CA ASN A 37 -14.05 9.49 -1.75
C ASN A 37 -14.72 8.34 -0.97
N GLN A 38 -15.05 8.58 0.30
CA GLN A 38 -16.02 7.74 1.01
C GLN A 38 -17.44 8.00 0.47
N PRO A 39 -18.27 6.96 0.27
CA PRO A 39 -19.62 7.13 -0.26
C PRO A 39 -20.46 8.01 0.67
N SER A 40 -21.11 9.02 0.11
CA SER A 40 -22.10 9.83 0.81
C SER A 40 -23.39 9.02 0.99
N ILE A 41 -23.82 8.80 2.22
CA ILE A 41 -25.14 8.23 2.50
C ILE A 41 -26.18 9.32 2.21
N ASN A 42 -27.01 9.09 1.20
CA ASN A 42 -28.10 10.02 0.86
C ASN A 42 -29.10 10.07 2.01
N THR A 43 -29.22 11.26 2.63
CA THR A 43 -30.23 11.54 3.64
C THR A 43 -31.51 12.01 2.93
N PRO A 44 -32.71 11.55 3.32
CA PRO A 44 -33.96 12.00 2.70
C PRO A 44 -34.16 13.53 2.78
N SER A 45 -34.85 14.11 1.80
CA SER A 45 -35.22 15.53 1.78
C SER A 45 -36.33 15.83 2.78
N ALA A 46 -36.19 16.90 3.56
CA ALA A 46 -37.20 17.37 4.51
C ALA A 46 -38.28 18.22 3.81
N ALA A 47 -39.53 18.15 4.26
CA ALA A 47 -40.59 19.08 3.86
C ALA A 47 -40.38 20.46 4.51
N PRO A 48 -40.84 21.59 3.91
CA PRO A 48 -40.63 22.93 4.44
C PRO A 48 -41.19 23.13 5.85
N LEU A 49 -40.52 23.98 6.65
CA LEU A 49 -40.98 24.36 7.98
C LEU A 49 -42.22 25.26 7.90
N PRO A 50 -43.30 25.00 8.66
CA PRO A 50 -44.46 25.89 8.75
C PRO A 50 -44.11 27.29 9.32
N GLU A 51 -44.88 28.31 8.95
CA GLU A 51 -44.78 29.63 9.58
C GLU A 51 -45.30 29.58 11.03
N GLY A 52 -44.54 30.16 11.98
CA GLY A 52 -44.88 30.17 13.40
C GLY A 52 -44.25 29.07 14.26
N SER A 53 -43.32 28.28 13.70
CA SER A 53 -42.64 27.21 14.43
C SER A 53 -41.84 27.68 15.64
N SER A 54 -41.77 26.82 16.66
CA SER A 54 -41.01 27.09 17.89
C SER A 54 -39.50 27.12 17.66
N LEU A 55 -38.75 27.56 18.68
CA LEU A 55 -37.28 27.55 18.62
C LEU A 55 -36.75 26.10 18.53
N GLU A 56 -37.39 25.17 19.23
CA GLU A 56 -37.09 23.74 19.19
C GLU A 56 -37.36 23.12 17.82
N GLU A 57 -38.49 23.43 17.20
CA GLU A 57 -38.84 22.98 15.85
C GLU A 57 -37.85 23.54 14.81
N SER A 58 -37.46 24.80 14.98
CA SER A 58 -36.46 25.46 14.13
C SER A 58 -35.08 24.80 14.25
N ILE A 59 -34.67 24.38 15.46
CA ILE A 59 -33.41 23.64 15.68
C ILE A 59 -33.48 22.27 14.99
N ASN A 60 -34.53 21.49 15.25
CA ASN A 60 -34.71 20.18 14.64
C ASN A 60 -34.68 20.25 13.11
N PHE A 61 -35.36 21.24 12.54
CA PHE A 61 -35.35 21.45 11.10
C PHE A 61 -34.00 21.88 10.55
N ALA A 62 -33.27 22.76 11.24
CA ALA A 62 -31.92 23.14 10.83
C ALA A 62 -30.96 21.93 10.83
N ILE A 63 -31.13 20.99 11.76
CA ILE A 63 -30.38 19.71 11.78
C ILE A 63 -30.75 18.85 10.57
N ILE A 64 -32.04 18.61 10.33
CA ILE A 64 -32.51 17.74 9.24
C ILE A 64 -32.15 18.32 7.86
N THR A 65 -32.30 19.63 7.68
CA THR A 65 -31.97 20.34 6.43
C THR A 65 -30.48 20.65 6.28
N LYS A 66 -29.67 20.37 7.31
CA LYS A 66 -28.22 20.64 7.33
C LYS A 66 -27.90 22.13 7.14
N ASP A 67 -28.76 23.01 7.64
CA ASP A 67 -28.51 24.45 7.70
C ASP A 67 -27.65 24.78 8.93
N TRP A 68 -26.35 24.52 8.80
CA TRP A 68 -25.40 24.62 9.91
C TRP A 68 -25.21 26.04 10.41
N GLN A 69 -25.30 27.03 9.53
CA GLN A 69 -25.20 28.45 9.89
C GLN A 69 -26.40 28.89 10.72
N LYS A 70 -27.62 28.47 10.32
CA LYS A 70 -28.82 28.74 11.11
C LYS A 70 -28.79 27.98 12.43
N LEU A 71 -28.39 26.70 12.41
CA LEU A 71 -28.28 25.87 13.62
C LEU A 71 -27.37 26.51 14.68
N GLU A 72 -26.21 27.02 14.30
CA GLU A 72 -25.28 27.68 15.23
C GLU A 72 -25.93 28.88 15.94
N LYS A 73 -26.64 29.74 15.18
CA LYS A 73 -27.37 30.89 15.73
C LYS A 73 -28.51 30.46 16.65
N LEU A 74 -29.30 29.47 16.22
CA LEU A 74 -30.43 28.95 16.99
C LEU A 74 -29.97 28.35 18.31
N LEU A 75 -28.87 27.58 18.32
CA LEU A 75 -28.30 27.00 19.55
C LEU A 75 -27.79 28.08 20.50
N ALA A 76 -27.16 29.15 19.99
CA ALA A 76 -26.72 30.27 20.81
C ALA A 76 -27.90 30.97 21.50
N GLN A 77 -29.01 31.18 20.77
CA GLN A 77 -30.25 31.71 21.34
C GLN A 77 -30.87 30.73 22.35
N TYR A 78 -30.96 29.44 22.00
CA TYR A 78 -31.63 28.42 22.80
C TYR A 78 -31.04 28.25 24.19
N ARG A 79 -29.71 28.38 24.30
CA ARG A 79 -28.99 28.29 25.57
C ARG A 79 -29.33 29.43 26.55
N THR A 80 -29.90 30.55 26.06
CA THR A 80 -30.32 31.69 26.90
C THR A 80 -31.76 31.57 27.39
N THR A 81 -32.54 30.64 26.82
CA THR A 81 -33.93 30.40 27.23
C THR A 81 -33.97 29.76 28.62
N THR A 82 -34.86 30.23 29.48
CA THR A 82 -35.06 29.64 30.81
C THR A 82 -35.62 28.22 30.67
N ASN A 83 -35.06 27.24 31.39
CA ASN A 83 -35.49 25.83 31.37
C ASN A 83 -35.48 25.17 29.97
N PHE A 84 -34.52 25.51 29.11
CA PHE A 84 -34.36 24.87 27.81
C PHE A 84 -34.05 23.36 27.93
N ASP A 85 -34.42 22.58 26.92
CA ASP A 85 -34.11 21.15 26.87
C ASP A 85 -32.61 20.93 26.54
N SER A 86 -31.87 20.52 27.57
CA SER A 86 -30.44 20.20 27.45
C SER A 86 -30.14 19.06 26.48
N ILE A 87 -31.06 18.12 26.27
CA ILE A 87 -30.90 17.00 25.34
C ILE A 87 -30.95 17.52 23.91
N LEU A 88 -31.98 18.31 23.56
CA LEU A 88 -32.08 18.93 22.24
C LEU A 88 -30.87 19.83 21.93
N TYR A 89 -30.43 20.62 22.92
CA TYR A 89 -29.24 21.45 22.76
C TYR A 89 -27.99 20.60 22.47
N ASN A 90 -27.74 19.55 23.26
CA ASN A 90 -26.58 18.69 23.08
C ASN A 90 -26.64 17.89 21.76
N TYR A 91 -27.84 17.48 21.33
CA TYR A 91 -28.06 16.79 20.06
C TYR A 91 -27.70 17.72 18.89
N GLY A 92 -28.23 18.94 18.88
CA GLY A 92 -27.90 19.94 17.86
C GLY A 92 -26.42 20.36 17.87
N LEU A 93 -25.84 20.56 19.06
CA LEU A 93 -24.43 20.88 19.20
C LEU A 93 -23.52 19.75 18.68
N GLY A 94 -23.89 18.50 18.97
CA GLY A 94 -23.17 17.33 18.46
C GLY A 94 -23.26 17.22 16.93
N ALA A 95 -24.43 17.47 16.34
CA ALA A 95 -24.60 17.52 14.89
C ALA A 95 -23.72 18.63 14.25
N LEU A 96 -23.67 19.81 14.86
CA LEU A 96 -22.80 20.91 14.44
C LEU A 96 -21.31 20.52 14.53
N TYR A 97 -20.89 19.89 15.63
CA TYR A 97 -19.51 19.41 15.80
C TYR A 97 -19.13 18.34 14.78
N ARG A 98 -20.03 17.40 14.47
CA ARG A 98 -19.83 16.43 13.39
C ARG A 98 -19.61 17.13 12.05
N HIS A 99 -20.42 18.14 11.72
CA HIS A 99 -20.24 18.95 10.50
C HIS A 99 -18.90 19.67 10.46
N GLN A 100 -18.47 20.27 11.58
CA GLN A 100 -17.18 20.95 11.71
C GLN A 100 -15.97 20.00 11.70
N GLY A 101 -16.20 18.68 11.61
CA GLY A 101 -15.15 17.67 11.65
C GLY A 101 -14.55 17.46 13.03
N ARG A 102 -15.24 17.90 14.08
CA ARG A 102 -14.96 17.71 15.52
C ARG A 102 -15.58 16.39 16.00
N GLN A 103 -15.24 15.30 15.31
CA GLN A 103 -15.89 13.99 15.45
C GLN A 103 -15.87 13.46 16.89
N LYS A 104 -14.74 13.61 17.60
CA LYS A 104 -14.58 13.12 18.98
C LYS A 104 -15.54 13.83 19.96
N GLU A 105 -15.72 15.13 19.78
CA GLU A 105 -16.58 15.95 20.63
C GLU A 105 -18.05 15.67 20.33
N ALA A 106 -18.40 15.48 19.05
CA ALA A 106 -19.74 15.04 18.65
C ALA A 106 -20.11 13.68 19.25
N ILE A 107 -19.20 12.69 19.17
CA ILE A 107 -19.39 11.36 19.77
C ILE A 107 -19.58 11.48 21.29
N ALA A 108 -18.78 12.29 21.98
CA ALA A 108 -18.88 12.47 23.42
C ALA A 108 -20.25 13.06 23.84
N LEU A 109 -20.76 14.06 23.10
CA LEU A 109 -22.08 14.64 23.36
C LEU A 109 -23.20 13.60 23.20
N TYR A 110 -23.17 12.80 22.14
CA TYR A 110 -24.19 11.77 21.92
C TYR A 110 -24.09 10.62 22.92
N GLN A 111 -22.89 10.25 23.36
CA GLN A 111 -22.71 9.29 24.45
C GLN A 111 -23.31 9.81 25.76
N GLN A 112 -23.14 11.10 26.05
CA GLN A 112 -23.75 11.73 27.24
C GLN A 112 -25.28 11.75 27.15
N ILE A 113 -25.85 12.12 26.00
CA ILE A 113 -27.30 12.07 25.74
C ILE A 113 -27.87 10.69 26.07
N LEU A 114 -27.23 9.62 25.58
CA LEU A 114 -27.70 8.25 25.81
C LEU A 114 -27.44 7.73 27.23
N LYS A 115 -26.52 8.35 27.96
CA LYS A 115 -26.32 8.06 29.38
C LYS A 115 -27.46 8.65 30.21
N ASP A 116 -27.92 9.84 29.85
CA ASP A 116 -29.00 10.55 30.54
C ASP A 116 -30.38 9.98 30.14
N GLN A 117 -30.57 9.62 28.87
CA GLN A 117 -31.81 9.01 28.37
C GLN A 117 -31.54 7.88 27.35
N GLN A 118 -31.74 6.64 27.78
CA GLN A 118 -31.37 5.45 27.00
C GLN A 118 -32.33 5.12 25.84
N ASP A 119 -33.59 5.58 25.91
CA ASP A 119 -34.66 5.23 24.95
C ASP A 119 -34.68 6.11 23.68
N LEU A 120 -33.64 6.92 23.47
CA LEU A 120 -33.51 7.77 22.28
C LEU A 120 -32.91 7.01 21.10
N HIS A 121 -33.69 6.13 20.47
CA HIS A 121 -33.20 5.21 19.44
C HIS A 121 -32.64 5.89 18.17
N TYR A 122 -33.20 7.04 17.75
CA TYR A 122 -32.65 7.81 16.62
C TYR A 122 -31.31 8.47 16.96
N SER A 123 -31.17 9.02 18.18
CA SER A 123 -29.88 9.53 18.67
C SER A 123 -28.86 8.41 18.81
N ARG A 124 -29.28 7.21 19.22
CA ARG A 124 -28.45 6.00 19.26
C ARG A 124 -27.96 5.60 17.87
N PHE A 125 -28.83 5.64 16.87
CA PHE A 125 -28.46 5.41 15.48
C PHE A 125 -27.42 6.44 15.00
N ASP A 126 -27.61 7.73 15.26
CA ASP A 126 -26.66 8.78 14.88
C ASP A 126 -25.29 8.61 15.55
N LEU A 127 -25.27 8.24 16.84
CA LEU A 127 -24.04 7.87 17.53
C LEU A 127 -23.35 6.70 16.82
N ALA A 128 -24.10 5.67 16.48
CA ALA A 128 -23.57 4.49 15.80
C ALA A 128 -22.97 4.84 14.44
N MET A 129 -23.60 5.74 13.68
CA MET A 129 -23.07 6.26 12.43
C MET A 129 -21.76 7.02 12.63
N MET A 130 -21.67 7.88 13.64
CA MET A 130 -20.43 8.60 13.94
C MET A 130 -19.29 7.67 14.36
N LEU A 131 -19.59 6.63 15.13
CA LEU A 131 -18.63 5.58 15.50
C LEU A 131 -18.17 4.78 14.27
N TYR A 132 -19.07 4.46 13.34
CA TYR A 132 -18.74 3.79 12.09
C TYR A 132 -17.82 4.65 11.19
N GLU A 133 -18.14 5.94 11.04
CA GLU A 133 -17.31 6.91 10.33
C GLU A 133 -15.91 7.03 10.94
N ASP A 134 -15.83 7.07 12.27
CA ASP A 134 -14.60 7.13 13.05
C ASP A 134 -13.84 5.80 13.12
N LYS A 135 -14.28 4.75 12.42
CA LYS A 135 -13.63 3.42 12.41
C LYS A 135 -13.62 2.75 13.80
N ARG A 136 -14.64 3.00 14.62
CA ARG A 136 -14.87 2.32 15.91
C ARG A 136 -15.91 1.22 15.74
N TYR A 137 -15.59 0.23 14.91
CA TYR A 137 -16.56 -0.74 14.41
C TYR A 137 -17.19 -1.64 15.47
N ALA A 138 -16.44 -2.05 16.49
CA ALA A 138 -16.97 -2.85 17.59
C ALA A 138 -18.06 -2.09 18.36
N GLU A 139 -17.84 -0.80 18.60
CA GLU A 139 -18.78 0.06 19.32
C GLU A 139 -19.97 0.46 18.43
N ALA A 140 -19.71 0.79 17.16
CA ALA A 140 -20.75 1.09 16.19
C ALA A 140 -21.74 -0.08 16.05
N LYS A 141 -21.23 -1.31 15.97
CA LYS A 141 -22.04 -2.54 15.91
C LYS A 141 -23.01 -2.62 17.09
N VAL A 142 -22.52 -2.45 18.32
CA VAL A 142 -23.36 -2.52 19.53
C VAL A 142 -24.48 -1.48 19.50
N GLN A 143 -24.17 -0.24 19.12
CA GLN A 143 -25.18 0.82 19.06
C GLN A 143 -26.20 0.60 17.92
N LEU A 144 -25.74 0.10 16.76
CA LEU A 144 -26.61 -0.23 15.63
C LEU A 144 -27.61 -1.35 15.98
N GLU A 145 -27.12 -2.46 16.54
CA GLU A 145 -27.97 -3.61 16.92
C GLU A 145 -29.00 -3.22 17.99
N ALA A 146 -28.62 -2.35 18.94
CA ALA A 146 -29.54 -1.84 19.96
C ALA A 146 -30.57 -0.84 19.43
N ALA A 147 -30.26 -0.10 18.36
CA ALA A 147 -31.18 0.86 17.75
C ALA A 147 -32.15 0.17 16.77
N GLU A 148 -31.69 -0.83 16.01
CA GLU A 148 -32.40 -1.42 14.86
C GLU A 148 -33.89 -1.73 15.10
N PRO A 149 -34.30 -2.44 16.19
CA PRO A 149 -35.70 -2.86 16.36
C PRO A 149 -36.71 -1.70 16.43
N TYR A 150 -36.23 -0.50 16.77
CA TYR A 150 -37.06 0.68 17.04
C TYR A 150 -37.03 1.72 15.91
N LEU A 151 -36.22 1.49 14.87
CA LEU A 151 -36.12 2.39 13.72
C LEU A 151 -37.18 2.07 12.66
N ALA A 152 -37.52 3.06 11.84
CA ALA A 152 -38.38 2.84 10.68
C ALA A 152 -37.79 1.78 9.71
N PRO A 153 -38.62 1.03 8.95
CA PRO A 153 -38.15 -0.06 8.09
C PRO A 153 -37.07 0.34 7.07
N GLY A 154 -37.06 1.58 6.61
CA GLY A 154 -35.99 2.11 5.74
C GLY A 154 -34.62 2.16 6.42
N LEU A 155 -34.58 2.60 7.68
CA LEU A 155 -33.36 2.66 8.48
C LEU A 155 -32.91 1.29 8.96
N GLN A 156 -33.83 0.38 9.28
CA GLN A 156 -33.48 -1.03 9.59
C GLN A 156 -32.68 -1.67 8.45
N ARG A 157 -33.12 -1.50 7.20
CA ARG A 157 -32.37 -1.98 6.03
C ARG A 157 -30.98 -1.35 5.93
N LEU A 158 -30.84 -0.07 6.24
CA LEU A 158 -29.54 0.61 6.26
C LEU A 158 -28.64 0.07 7.38
N VAL A 159 -29.17 -0.15 8.58
CA VAL A 159 -28.44 -0.75 9.70
C VAL A 159 -27.91 -2.13 9.30
N SER A 160 -28.78 -3.00 8.78
CA SER A 160 -28.40 -4.32 8.26
C SER A 160 -27.29 -4.25 7.20
N GLN A 161 -27.33 -3.27 6.27
CA GLN A 161 -26.27 -3.05 5.28
C GLN A 161 -24.95 -2.64 5.93
N ILE A 162 -24.98 -1.72 6.91
CA ILE A 162 -23.77 -1.25 7.60
C ILE A 162 -23.16 -2.37 8.43
N LEU A 163 -23.96 -3.14 9.16
CA LEU A 163 -23.51 -4.32 9.89
C LEU A 163 -22.87 -5.36 8.95
N GLY A 164 -23.47 -5.56 7.77
CA GLY A 164 -22.89 -6.36 6.70
C GLY A 164 -21.52 -5.86 6.23
N ASN A 165 -21.38 -4.54 6.03
CA ASN A 165 -20.12 -3.90 5.64
C ASN A 165 -19.05 -4.02 6.73
N ILE A 166 -19.41 -3.78 8.00
CA ILE A 166 -18.52 -3.98 9.16
C ILE A 166 -18.03 -5.43 9.18
N LYS A 167 -18.95 -6.41 9.06
CA LYS A 167 -18.61 -7.84 9.04
C LYS A 167 -17.72 -8.18 7.84
N LYS A 168 -18.01 -7.68 6.64
CA LYS A 168 -17.19 -7.93 5.44
C LYS A 168 -15.79 -7.35 5.63
N SER A 169 -15.66 -6.12 6.13
CA SER A 169 -14.36 -5.44 6.31
C SER A 169 -13.41 -6.12 7.29
N GLN A 170 -13.96 -6.86 8.27
CA GLN A 170 -13.18 -7.53 9.32
C GLN A 170 -12.94 -9.03 9.07
N LYS A 171 -13.48 -9.57 7.97
CA LYS A 171 -13.18 -10.94 7.53
C LYS A 171 -11.84 -10.97 6.80
N TRP A 172 -11.28 -12.17 6.68
CA TRP A 172 -10.18 -12.44 5.76
C TRP A 172 -10.57 -12.01 4.34
N GLN A 173 -9.70 -11.20 3.73
CA GLN A 173 -9.80 -10.72 2.36
C GLN A 173 -8.78 -11.51 1.51
N PRO A 174 -9.21 -12.58 0.84
CA PRO A 174 -8.31 -13.34 -0.03
C PRO A 174 -7.96 -12.55 -1.29
N THR A 175 -6.73 -12.72 -1.75
CA THR A 175 -6.21 -12.14 -2.99
C THR A 175 -5.67 -13.26 -3.87
N LEU A 176 -6.07 -13.26 -5.14
CA LEU A 176 -5.67 -14.25 -6.14
C LEU A 176 -5.38 -13.56 -7.47
N ASN A 177 -4.11 -13.56 -7.87
CA ASN A 177 -3.66 -12.99 -9.13
C ASN A 177 -2.82 -14.02 -9.88
N PHE A 178 -3.03 -14.13 -11.18
CA PHE A 178 -2.18 -14.89 -12.09
C PHE A 178 -1.88 -14.04 -13.32
N SER A 179 -0.66 -14.14 -13.83
CA SER A 179 -0.25 -13.46 -15.05
C SER A 179 0.65 -14.33 -15.89
N TYR A 180 0.44 -14.31 -17.21
CA TYR A 180 1.52 -14.59 -18.13
C TYR A 180 2.54 -13.46 -18.05
N GLU A 181 3.82 -13.79 -18.04
CA GLU A 181 4.95 -12.87 -18.00
C GLU A 181 5.90 -13.18 -19.16
N SER A 182 6.38 -12.13 -19.83
CA SER A 182 7.47 -12.18 -20.79
C SER A 182 8.45 -11.07 -20.45
N THR A 183 9.71 -11.43 -20.23
CA THR A 183 10.82 -10.51 -19.90
C THR A 183 11.98 -10.72 -20.86
N ASP A 184 12.70 -9.66 -21.22
CA ASP A 184 13.85 -9.70 -22.13
C ASP A 184 15.21 -9.82 -21.41
N ASN A 185 15.21 -9.81 -20.07
CA ASN A 185 16.44 -9.86 -19.27
C ASN A 185 16.17 -10.45 -17.88
N ILE A 186 15.87 -11.75 -17.82
CA ILE A 186 15.55 -12.45 -16.57
C ILE A 186 16.72 -12.47 -15.60
N ASN A 187 17.93 -12.72 -16.11
CA ASN A 187 19.15 -12.83 -15.33
C ASN A 187 19.72 -11.48 -14.88
N GLN A 188 19.03 -10.36 -15.18
CA GLN A 188 19.44 -8.99 -14.86
C GLN A 188 20.89 -8.69 -15.27
N ALA A 189 21.30 -9.21 -16.43
CA ALA A 189 22.65 -9.07 -16.93
C ALA A 189 22.86 -7.79 -17.73
N SER A 190 24.12 -7.35 -17.79
CA SER A 190 24.56 -6.36 -18.78
C SER A 190 24.75 -7.01 -20.16
N ASN A 191 24.46 -6.26 -21.22
CA ASN A 191 24.77 -6.65 -22.59
C ASN A 191 26.26 -6.47 -22.97
N LEU A 192 27.11 -6.05 -22.05
CA LEU A 192 28.56 -5.93 -22.25
C LEU A 192 29.16 -7.30 -22.63
N LYS A 193 29.70 -7.45 -23.84
CA LYS A 193 30.30 -8.71 -24.30
C LYS A 193 31.73 -8.92 -23.83
N GLU A 194 32.52 -7.85 -23.85
CA GLU A 194 33.95 -7.86 -23.51
C GLU A 194 34.19 -7.05 -22.24
N LEU A 195 34.86 -7.67 -21.27
CA LEU A 195 35.25 -7.05 -20.02
C LEU A 195 36.78 -6.98 -19.95
N VAL A 196 37.33 -5.77 -19.86
CA VAL A 196 38.77 -5.54 -19.76
C VAL A 196 39.14 -5.30 -18.29
N ILE A 197 40.03 -6.13 -17.74
CA ILE A 197 40.55 -6.00 -16.37
C ILE A 197 42.08 -6.03 -16.45
N GLY A 198 42.72 -4.90 -16.12
CA GLY A 198 44.17 -4.75 -16.31
C GLY A 198 44.53 -4.90 -17.78
N GLU A 199 45.42 -5.85 -18.10
CA GLU A 199 45.85 -6.17 -19.47
C GLU A 199 45.06 -7.34 -20.09
N ALA A 200 44.13 -7.95 -19.34
CA ALA A 200 43.35 -9.10 -19.80
C ALA A 200 41.97 -8.68 -20.34
N THR A 201 41.55 -9.31 -21.44
CA THR A 201 40.20 -9.19 -22.00
C THR A 201 39.45 -10.50 -21.80
N PHE A 202 38.35 -10.44 -21.06
CA PHE A 202 37.43 -11.55 -20.83
C PHE A 202 36.22 -11.44 -21.75
N ILE A 203 35.94 -12.52 -22.49
CA ILE A 203 34.77 -12.60 -23.37
C ILE A 203 33.66 -13.34 -22.64
N ARG A 204 32.54 -12.66 -22.37
CA ARG A 204 31.41 -13.24 -21.64
C ARG A 204 30.65 -14.24 -22.54
N SER A 205 30.27 -15.38 -21.99
CA SER A 205 29.45 -16.38 -22.70
C SER A 205 28.09 -15.78 -23.07
N ASN A 206 27.39 -16.40 -24.03
CA ASN A 206 26.03 -15.95 -24.36
C ASN A 206 25.07 -16.11 -23.17
N ASP A 207 25.26 -17.14 -22.34
CA ASP A 207 24.47 -17.36 -21.11
C ASP A 207 24.69 -16.24 -20.07
N SER A 208 25.82 -15.53 -20.14
CA SER A 208 26.08 -14.39 -19.26
C SER A 208 25.42 -13.09 -19.75
N LEU A 209 24.92 -13.03 -20.98
CA LEU A 209 24.24 -11.85 -21.55
C LEU A 209 22.75 -11.87 -21.18
N PRO A 210 21.99 -10.78 -21.44
CA PRO A 210 20.55 -10.75 -21.20
C PRO A 210 19.85 -11.93 -21.86
N GLN A 211 19.01 -12.61 -21.09
CA GLN A 211 18.21 -13.74 -21.53
C GLN A 211 16.72 -13.39 -21.45
N ASP A 212 15.97 -13.74 -22.49
CA ASP A 212 14.52 -13.68 -22.45
C ASP A 212 13.95 -14.86 -21.67
N ALA A 213 12.80 -14.66 -21.02
CA ALA A 213 12.09 -15.73 -20.32
C ALA A 213 10.59 -15.51 -20.34
N HIS A 214 9.87 -16.62 -20.30
CA HIS A 214 8.42 -16.66 -20.33
C HIS A 214 7.89 -17.54 -19.21
N GLY A 215 6.94 -17.01 -18.45
CA GLY A 215 6.51 -17.63 -17.21
C GLY A 215 5.08 -17.32 -16.81
N ILE A 216 4.62 -18.03 -15.78
CA ILE A 216 3.41 -17.70 -15.06
C ILE A 216 3.80 -17.12 -13.70
N SER A 217 3.43 -15.87 -13.47
CA SER A 217 3.50 -15.24 -12.15
C SER A 217 2.19 -15.45 -11.41
N TYR A 218 2.28 -15.63 -10.10
CA TYR A 218 1.14 -15.91 -9.23
C TYR A 218 1.29 -15.19 -7.89
N ASN A 219 0.17 -14.74 -7.33
CA ASN A 219 0.11 -14.22 -5.97
C ASN A 219 -1.17 -14.70 -5.30
N ILE A 220 -1.01 -15.44 -4.20
CA ILE A 220 -2.06 -16.03 -3.39
C ILE A 220 -1.86 -15.54 -1.97
N GLY A 221 -2.85 -14.86 -1.42
CA GLY A 221 -2.74 -14.32 -0.07
C GLY A 221 -4.08 -14.10 0.59
N ALA A 222 -4.04 -13.78 1.87
CA ALA A 222 -5.21 -13.31 2.58
C ALA A 222 -4.78 -12.35 3.70
N ALA A 223 -5.48 -11.23 3.80
CA ALA A 223 -5.28 -10.25 4.86
C ALA A 223 -6.53 -10.12 5.73
N GLN A 224 -6.35 -9.89 7.03
CA GLN A 224 -7.42 -9.58 7.96
C GLN A 224 -7.02 -8.38 8.82
N GLU A 225 -7.95 -7.43 8.94
CA GLU A 225 -7.84 -6.31 9.86
C GLU A 225 -9.08 -6.29 10.76
N GLN A 226 -8.90 -6.51 12.06
CA GLN A 226 -10.00 -6.66 13.01
C GLN A 226 -9.96 -5.54 14.06
N ASN A 227 -11.09 -4.85 14.25
CA ASN A 227 -11.25 -3.85 15.29
C ASN A 227 -11.40 -4.54 16.64
N ILE A 228 -10.56 -4.17 17.61
CA ILE A 228 -10.59 -4.74 18.96
C ILE A 228 -11.46 -3.85 19.86
N LYS A 229 -11.08 -2.58 19.98
CA LYS A 229 -11.75 -1.59 20.84
C LYS A 229 -11.41 -0.19 20.34
N GLY A 230 -12.36 0.74 20.37
CA GLY A 230 -12.11 2.09 19.89
C GLY A 230 -11.54 2.09 18.48
N ASN A 231 -10.52 2.88 18.26
CA ASN A 231 -9.82 3.02 16.99
C ASN A 231 -8.69 1.98 16.79
N HIS A 232 -8.59 0.95 17.63
CA HIS A 232 -7.46 0.02 17.66
C HIS A 232 -7.77 -1.29 16.91
N TYR A 233 -6.82 -1.71 16.09
CA TYR A 233 -6.94 -2.83 15.17
C TYR A 233 -5.74 -3.77 15.27
N ILE A 234 -6.00 -5.06 15.05
CA ILE A 234 -4.97 -6.06 14.76
C ILE A 234 -4.99 -6.37 13.27
N TYR A 235 -3.80 -6.38 12.67
CA TYR A 235 -3.58 -6.69 11.25
C TYR A 235 -2.80 -8.00 11.13
N LYS A 236 -3.26 -8.87 10.24
CA LYS A 236 -2.66 -10.17 9.93
C LYS A 236 -2.68 -10.35 8.44
N ASP A 237 -1.59 -10.82 7.85
CA ASP A 237 -1.54 -11.13 6.44
C ASP A 237 -0.58 -12.30 6.18
N LEU A 238 -0.99 -13.18 5.27
CA LEU A 238 -0.19 -14.28 4.76
C LEU A 238 -0.21 -14.19 3.24
N ASN A 239 0.96 -14.14 2.62
CA ASN A 239 1.10 -14.02 1.18
C ASN A 239 2.14 -14.99 0.64
N LEU A 240 1.80 -15.62 -0.48
CA LEU A 240 2.64 -16.49 -1.28
C LEU A 240 2.63 -15.91 -2.69
N GLY A 241 3.80 -15.50 -3.18
CA GLY A 241 3.93 -14.96 -4.53
C GLY A 241 5.16 -15.50 -5.22
N GLY A 242 5.16 -15.56 -6.54
CA GLY A 242 6.28 -16.09 -7.29
C GLY A 242 6.07 -16.07 -8.79
N VAL A 243 7.07 -16.56 -9.51
CA VAL A 243 7.02 -16.76 -10.96
C VAL A 243 7.71 -18.08 -11.31
N ASN A 244 7.09 -18.82 -12.22
CA ASN A 244 7.64 -20.03 -12.79
C ASN A 244 7.85 -19.84 -14.30
N TYR A 245 9.11 -19.86 -14.74
CA TYR A 245 9.54 -19.75 -16.13
C TYR A 245 9.79 -21.14 -16.72
N TRP A 246 9.08 -21.51 -17.78
CA TRP A 246 9.22 -22.85 -18.38
C TRP A 246 10.47 -22.99 -19.25
N ASP A 247 11.02 -21.89 -19.73
CA ASP A 247 12.24 -21.82 -20.54
C ASP A 247 13.49 -21.47 -19.73
N ASN A 248 13.34 -21.06 -18.47
CA ASN A 248 14.41 -20.51 -17.62
C ASN A 248 14.23 -20.83 -16.13
N ASN A 249 14.14 -22.13 -15.81
CA ASN A 249 13.75 -22.61 -14.47
C ASN A 249 14.69 -22.21 -13.32
N ASP A 250 15.97 -21.95 -13.59
CA ASP A 250 16.93 -21.51 -12.57
C ASP A 250 16.56 -20.15 -11.96
N TYR A 251 15.74 -19.37 -12.66
CA TYR A 251 15.23 -18.08 -12.23
C TYR A 251 13.82 -18.13 -11.67
N ASN A 252 13.29 -19.32 -11.39
CA ASN A 252 12.00 -19.46 -10.72
C ASN A 252 12.07 -18.83 -9.32
N GLU A 253 11.14 -17.92 -9.03
CA GLU A 253 11.07 -17.22 -7.74
C GLU A 253 9.85 -17.69 -6.93
N LEU A 254 10.03 -17.85 -5.62
CA LEU A 254 8.93 -18.03 -4.69
C LEU A 254 9.23 -17.27 -3.38
N THR A 255 8.30 -16.41 -2.99
CA THR A 255 8.31 -15.66 -1.74
C THR A 255 7.15 -16.12 -0.86
N LEU A 256 7.48 -16.55 0.36
CA LEU A 256 6.53 -16.78 1.44
C LEU A 256 6.66 -15.62 2.43
N GLN A 257 5.56 -14.94 2.73
CA GLN A 257 5.54 -13.78 3.61
C GLN A 257 4.42 -13.89 4.65
N ALA A 258 4.75 -13.59 5.90
CA ALA A 258 3.81 -13.48 7.00
C ALA A 258 3.97 -12.13 7.70
N ASN A 259 2.85 -11.44 7.90
CA ASN A 259 2.77 -10.11 8.48
C ASN A 259 1.86 -10.11 9.71
N LEU A 260 2.30 -9.47 10.79
CA LEU A 260 1.51 -9.23 12.00
C LEU A 260 1.72 -7.80 12.46
N GLY A 261 0.63 -7.08 12.74
CA GLY A 261 0.74 -5.69 13.13
C GLY A 261 -0.39 -5.16 14.00
N TYR A 262 -0.12 -3.99 14.58
CA TYR A 262 -1.09 -3.15 15.25
C TYR A 262 -1.38 -1.94 14.37
N ARG A 263 -2.65 -1.50 14.32
CA ARG A 263 -3.07 -0.28 13.64
C ARG A 263 -4.00 0.57 14.49
N TYR A 264 -3.86 1.88 14.38
CA TYR A 264 -4.82 2.86 14.86
C TYR A 264 -5.48 3.52 13.65
N LYS A 265 -6.80 3.69 13.66
CA LYS A 265 -7.56 4.27 12.54
C LYS A 265 -8.68 5.16 13.03
N ASP A 266 -8.75 6.37 12.48
CA ASP A 266 -9.89 7.28 12.62
C ASP A 266 -10.39 7.73 11.24
N ILE A 267 -11.36 8.65 11.18
CA ILE A 267 -11.94 9.12 9.91
C ILE A 267 -10.92 9.89 9.03
N LYS A 268 -9.86 10.46 9.61
CA LYS A 268 -8.88 11.32 8.92
C LYS A 268 -7.51 10.68 8.75
N GLN A 269 -7.13 9.72 9.60
CA GLN A 269 -5.78 9.17 9.60
C GLN A 269 -5.71 7.73 10.09
N SER A 270 -4.65 7.05 9.69
CA SER A 270 -4.25 5.77 10.22
C SER A 270 -2.74 5.71 10.42
N TRP A 271 -2.32 4.89 11.38
CA TRP A 271 -0.93 4.54 11.57
C TRP A 271 -0.81 3.12 12.10
N GLY A 272 0.31 2.47 11.86
CA GLY A 272 0.50 1.11 12.33
C GLY A 272 1.95 0.66 12.36
N LEU A 273 2.21 -0.34 13.19
CA LEU A 273 3.48 -1.05 13.25
C LEU A 273 3.24 -2.47 12.77
N ILE A 274 3.93 -2.87 11.70
CA ILE A 274 3.83 -4.19 11.09
C ILE A 274 5.19 -4.87 11.17
N THR A 275 5.17 -6.10 11.65
CA THR A 275 6.33 -7.00 11.63
C THR A 275 6.15 -8.01 10.51
N THR A 276 7.23 -8.31 9.80
CA THR A 276 7.24 -9.18 8.63
C THR A 276 8.29 -10.27 8.81
N ALA A 277 7.93 -11.51 8.53
CA ALA A 277 8.85 -12.61 8.29
C ALA A 277 8.68 -13.09 6.85
N GLU A 278 9.78 -13.22 6.12
CA GLU A 278 9.78 -13.56 4.70
C GLU A 278 10.88 -14.57 4.38
N GLN A 279 10.54 -15.55 3.54
CA GLN A 279 11.45 -16.56 3.00
C GLN A 279 11.37 -16.51 1.48
N ASN A 280 12.50 -16.31 0.83
CA ASN A 280 12.61 -16.33 -0.63
C ASN A 280 13.32 -17.59 -1.10
N LEU A 281 12.86 -18.16 -2.20
CA LEU A 281 13.45 -19.28 -2.91
C LEU A 281 13.74 -18.84 -4.35
N LEU A 282 14.91 -19.23 -4.85
CA LEU A 282 15.36 -19.00 -6.23
C LEU A 282 15.76 -20.34 -6.84
N GLY A 283 15.31 -20.65 -8.06
CA GLY A 283 15.58 -21.93 -8.70
C GLY A 283 15.09 -23.14 -7.89
N GLY A 284 14.10 -22.94 -7.02
CA GLY A 284 13.57 -23.97 -6.11
C GLY A 284 14.38 -24.18 -4.81
N SER A 285 15.50 -23.49 -4.62
CA SER A 285 16.32 -23.57 -3.41
C SER A 285 16.12 -22.35 -2.50
N ARG A 286 16.31 -22.51 -1.19
CA ARG A 286 16.25 -21.37 -0.25
C ARG A 286 17.33 -20.37 -0.60
N TYR A 287 16.94 -19.12 -0.78
CA TYR A 287 17.84 -18.06 -1.21
C TYR A 287 18.20 -17.13 -0.05
N ASN A 288 17.19 -16.49 0.54
CA ASN A 288 17.38 -15.68 1.73
C ASN A 288 16.12 -15.64 2.61
N GLN A 289 16.33 -15.18 3.84
CA GLN A 289 15.31 -14.87 4.83
C GLN A 289 15.41 -13.41 5.23
N ASN A 290 14.26 -12.79 5.39
CA ASN A 290 14.12 -11.38 5.70
C ASN A 290 13.19 -11.18 6.89
N TYR A 291 13.62 -10.36 7.86
CA TYR A 291 12.77 -9.93 8.98
C TYR A 291 12.67 -8.42 8.98
N ALA A 292 11.46 -7.87 9.04
CA ALA A 292 11.26 -6.43 9.00
C ALA A 292 10.31 -5.92 10.08
N ALA A 293 10.49 -4.66 10.44
CA ALA A 293 9.53 -3.86 11.19
C ALA A 293 9.27 -2.56 10.43
N THR A 294 8.01 -2.28 10.14
CA THR A 294 7.56 -1.15 9.33
C THR A 294 6.55 -0.32 10.11
N LEU A 295 6.83 0.97 10.28
CA LEU A 295 5.87 1.97 10.72
C LEU A 295 5.20 2.58 9.49
N GLU A 296 3.87 2.54 9.43
CA GLU A 296 3.06 3.13 8.36
C GLU A 296 2.28 4.33 8.90
N TYR A 297 2.12 5.36 8.07
CA TYR A 297 1.29 6.53 8.36
C TYR A 297 0.48 6.94 7.13
N SER A 298 -0.78 7.31 7.33
CA SER A 298 -1.65 7.86 6.28
C SER A 298 -2.56 8.93 6.89
N ARG A 299 -2.68 10.08 6.23
CA ARG A 299 -3.56 11.16 6.67
C ARG A 299 -4.18 11.91 5.51
N LYS A 300 -5.50 12.06 5.57
CA LYS A 300 -6.28 12.97 4.75
C LYS A 300 -6.06 14.41 5.23
N ILE A 301 -5.46 15.24 4.39
CA ILE A 301 -5.23 16.67 4.64
C ILE A 301 -6.50 17.46 4.32
N SER A 302 -7.16 17.11 3.21
CA SER A 302 -8.44 17.67 2.79
C SER A 302 -9.23 16.64 1.98
N ASN A 303 -10.39 17.01 1.43
CA ASN A 303 -11.17 16.11 0.56
C ASN A 303 -10.46 15.72 -0.74
N GLN A 304 -9.40 16.43 -1.12
CA GLN A 304 -8.65 16.18 -2.36
C GLN A 304 -7.21 15.76 -2.11
N TRP A 305 -6.67 15.99 -0.90
CA TRP A 305 -5.26 15.77 -0.59
C TRP A 305 -5.09 14.74 0.53
N GLN A 306 -4.17 13.80 0.32
CA GLN A 306 -3.76 12.80 1.30
C GLN A 306 -2.24 12.65 1.26
N ILE A 307 -1.62 12.49 2.43
CA ILE A 307 -0.22 12.13 2.56
C ILE A 307 -0.12 10.74 3.19
N SER A 308 0.81 9.92 2.69
CA SER A 308 1.13 8.63 3.29
C SER A 308 2.65 8.43 3.30
N GLY A 309 3.15 7.67 4.27
CA GLY A 309 4.56 7.37 4.36
C GLY A 309 4.86 6.15 5.21
N SER A 310 6.09 5.66 5.09
CA SER A 310 6.60 4.51 5.83
C SER A 310 8.02 4.73 6.32
N LEU A 311 8.35 4.08 7.44
CA LEU A 311 9.70 3.87 7.95
C LEU A 311 9.89 2.37 8.15
N ALA A 312 10.96 1.78 7.63
CA ALA A 312 11.19 0.35 7.73
C ALA A 312 12.62 0.02 8.12
N HIS A 313 12.77 -0.97 8.99
CA HIS A 313 14.01 -1.66 9.28
C HIS A 313 13.90 -3.10 8.78
N LEU A 314 14.89 -3.57 8.03
CA LEU A 314 14.94 -4.89 7.41
C LEU A 314 16.26 -5.57 7.75
N GLN A 315 16.21 -6.81 8.22
CA GLN A 315 17.35 -7.70 8.40
C GLN A 315 17.36 -8.73 7.26
N LYS A 316 18.53 -8.94 6.64
CA LYS A 316 18.75 -9.83 5.50
C LYS A 316 19.71 -10.96 5.90
N ARG A 317 19.33 -12.20 5.60
CA ARG A 317 20.17 -13.39 5.81
C ARG A 317 20.11 -14.31 4.60
N TYR A 318 21.24 -14.54 3.95
CA TYR A 318 21.37 -15.44 2.82
C TYR A 318 21.72 -16.84 3.30
N GLU A 319 21.18 -17.85 2.62
CA GLU A 319 21.37 -19.26 2.97
C GLU A 319 22.76 -19.75 2.55
N ASP A 320 23.18 -19.37 1.34
CA ASP A 320 24.46 -19.73 0.73
C ASP A 320 25.62 -18.90 1.31
N GLU A 321 26.73 -19.56 1.65
CA GLU A 321 27.88 -18.91 2.29
C GLU A 321 28.55 -17.87 1.37
N ASP A 322 28.68 -18.18 0.07
CA ASP A 322 29.27 -17.27 -0.90
C ASP A 322 28.45 -15.99 -1.04
N SER A 323 27.12 -16.08 -0.96
CA SER A 323 26.23 -14.91 -0.95
C SER A 323 26.25 -14.19 0.42
N ALA A 324 26.29 -14.95 1.51
CA ALA A 324 26.22 -14.41 2.88
C ALA A 324 27.38 -13.48 3.21
N ILE A 325 28.60 -13.77 2.74
CA ILE A 325 29.78 -12.93 3.01
C ILE A 325 29.69 -11.53 2.37
N TYR A 326 28.87 -11.35 1.34
CA TYR A 326 28.64 -10.05 0.70
C TYR A 326 27.36 -9.37 1.19
N TYR A 327 26.25 -10.11 1.27
CA TYR A 327 24.91 -9.51 1.32
C TYR A 327 24.18 -9.64 2.66
N ASN A 328 24.71 -10.37 3.65
CA ASN A 328 24.13 -10.37 4.99
C ASN A 328 24.21 -8.97 5.60
N GLY A 329 23.16 -8.56 6.32
CA GLY A 329 23.17 -7.25 6.98
C GLY A 329 21.77 -6.68 7.17
N ASN A 330 21.66 -5.37 7.09
CA ASN A 330 20.38 -4.68 7.26
C ASN A 330 20.18 -3.54 6.29
N ALA A 331 18.92 -3.16 6.12
CA ALA A 331 18.53 -1.97 5.40
C ALA A 331 17.54 -1.14 6.23
N ASN A 332 17.71 0.18 6.18
CA ASN A 332 16.76 1.13 6.75
C ASN A 332 16.22 1.99 5.61
N SER A 333 14.91 2.20 5.59
CA SER A 333 14.28 2.98 4.52
C SER A 333 13.15 3.86 5.00
N THR A 334 12.91 4.92 4.25
CA THR A 334 11.74 5.78 4.38
C THR A 334 11.19 6.10 3.00
N ALA A 335 9.87 6.22 2.91
CA ALA A 335 9.23 6.63 1.68
C ALA A 335 7.99 7.47 2.01
N TRP A 336 7.76 8.54 1.27
CA TRP A 336 6.63 9.45 1.44
C TRP A 336 5.98 9.75 0.10
N ILE A 337 4.65 9.83 0.09
CA ILE A 337 3.85 10.10 -1.10
C ILE A 337 2.71 11.07 -0.77
N LEU A 338 2.55 12.08 -1.61
CA LEU A 338 1.44 13.00 -1.60
C LEU A 338 0.50 12.65 -2.75
N LEU A 339 -0.77 12.42 -2.42
CA LEU A 339 -1.83 12.08 -3.34
C LEU A 339 -2.79 13.25 -3.51
N TYR A 340 -3.11 13.57 -4.75
CA TYR A 340 -4.05 14.60 -5.14
C TYR A 340 -5.16 14.03 -6.03
N GLN A 341 -6.41 14.23 -5.63
CA GLN A 341 -7.60 13.83 -6.37
C GLN A 341 -8.32 15.08 -6.90
N PRO A 342 -7.95 15.58 -8.10
CA PRO A 342 -8.58 16.77 -8.68
C PRO A 342 -10.04 16.55 -9.08
N LYS A 343 -10.39 15.31 -9.45
CA LYS A 343 -11.74 14.88 -9.85
C LYS A 343 -11.98 13.46 -9.35
N PRO A 344 -13.23 13.02 -9.10
CA PRO A 344 -13.51 11.70 -8.52
C PRO A 344 -12.91 10.49 -9.25
N LYS A 345 -12.70 10.59 -10.58
CA LYS A 345 -12.15 9.51 -11.42
C LYS A 345 -10.62 9.58 -11.59
N TRP A 346 -9.95 10.62 -11.09
CA TRP A 346 -8.52 10.88 -11.28
C TRP A 346 -7.77 10.89 -9.95
N LEU A 347 -6.55 10.35 -9.96
CA LEU A 347 -5.61 10.41 -8.85
C LEU A 347 -4.24 10.71 -9.44
N VAL A 348 -3.56 11.74 -8.93
CA VAL A 348 -2.19 12.08 -9.28
C VAL A 348 -1.37 12.02 -8.00
N TYR A 349 -0.14 11.54 -8.09
CA TYR A 349 0.72 11.43 -6.91
C TYR A 349 2.18 11.70 -7.25
N GLY A 350 2.89 12.17 -6.24
CA GLY A 350 4.34 12.37 -6.24
C GLY A 350 4.91 11.95 -4.90
N GLY A 351 6.12 11.41 -4.90
CA GLY A 351 6.76 10.92 -3.69
C GLY A 351 8.27 10.84 -3.81
N ALA A 352 8.91 10.66 -2.65
CA ALA A 352 10.34 10.49 -2.52
C ALA A 352 10.63 9.34 -1.55
N ASP A 353 11.75 8.67 -1.76
CA ASP A 353 12.21 7.58 -0.93
C ASP A 353 13.72 7.63 -0.71
N PHE A 354 14.14 7.12 0.44
CA PHE A 354 15.54 6.94 0.80
C PHE A 354 15.73 5.57 1.43
N MET A 355 16.84 4.92 1.11
CA MET A 355 17.22 3.62 1.64
C MET A 355 18.72 3.57 1.88
N ARG A 356 19.12 2.99 3.00
CA ARG A 356 20.52 2.72 3.34
C ARG A 356 20.68 1.24 3.62
N ASP A 357 21.50 0.58 2.80
CA ASP A 357 21.96 -0.78 2.98
C ASP A 357 23.31 -0.77 3.71
N ASN A 358 23.39 -1.51 4.81
CA ASN A 358 24.64 -1.84 5.50
C ASN A 358 24.80 -3.37 5.44
N LEU A 359 25.56 -3.83 4.46
CA LEU A 359 25.80 -5.25 4.17
C LEU A 359 27.22 -5.65 4.61
N ALA A 360 27.48 -6.95 4.61
CA ALA A 360 28.75 -7.53 5.02
C ALA A 360 29.92 -7.03 4.17
N ASP A 361 29.75 -6.92 2.84
CA ASP A 361 30.70 -6.23 1.97
C ASP A 361 30.32 -4.75 1.79
N PRO A 362 31.20 -3.81 2.15
CA PRO A 362 31.02 -2.39 1.85
C PRO A 362 30.80 -2.08 0.36
N SER A 363 31.33 -2.87 -0.58
CA SER A 363 31.12 -2.65 -2.03
C SER A 363 29.68 -2.90 -2.46
N GLU A 364 28.91 -3.64 -1.67
CA GLU A 364 27.48 -3.90 -1.88
C GLU A 364 26.57 -3.09 -0.93
N SER A 365 27.16 -2.48 0.11
CA SER A 365 26.49 -1.45 0.92
C SER A 365 26.27 -0.17 0.11
N SER A 366 25.11 0.47 0.28
CA SER A 366 24.75 1.63 -0.55
C SER A 366 23.79 2.60 0.14
N ASP A 367 23.80 3.84 -0.31
CA ASP A 367 22.74 4.82 -0.07
C ASP A 367 21.98 5.02 -1.37
N ARG A 368 20.64 4.90 -1.33
CA ARG A 368 19.75 5.00 -2.49
C ARG A 368 18.68 6.05 -2.22
N GLN A 369 18.58 7.04 -3.11
CA GLN A 369 17.59 8.11 -3.02
C GLN A 369 16.77 8.17 -4.29
N GLY A 370 15.45 8.24 -4.17
CA GLY A 370 14.54 8.16 -5.30
C GLY A 370 13.42 9.18 -5.24
N ILE A 371 12.94 9.57 -6.42
CA ILE A 371 11.70 10.31 -6.61
C ILE A 371 10.79 9.53 -7.55
N ARG A 372 9.49 9.59 -7.30
CA ARG A 372 8.48 8.90 -8.12
C ARG A 372 7.26 9.78 -8.32
N GLY A 373 6.61 9.60 -9.45
CA GLY A 373 5.37 10.30 -9.78
C GLY A 373 4.50 9.43 -10.66
N GLY A 374 3.19 9.65 -10.62
CA GLY A 374 2.28 8.90 -11.44
C GLY A 374 0.84 9.36 -11.35
N MET A 375 0.00 8.67 -12.12
CA MET A 375 -1.42 8.92 -12.17
C MET A 375 -2.21 7.62 -12.24
N ALA A 376 -3.45 7.67 -11.79
CA ALA A 376 -4.45 6.64 -11.98
C ALA A 376 -5.78 7.27 -12.42
N PHE A 377 -6.40 6.66 -13.41
CA PHE A 377 -7.72 6.99 -13.92
C PHE A 377 -8.63 5.77 -13.83
N SER A 378 -9.81 5.93 -13.24
CA SER A 378 -10.84 4.88 -13.13
C SER A 378 -12.12 5.36 -13.81
N GLY A 379 -12.22 5.10 -15.10
CA GLY A 379 -13.42 5.36 -15.90
C GLY A 379 -14.45 4.24 -15.78
N GLU A 380 -15.57 4.35 -16.50
CA GLU A 380 -16.61 3.32 -16.50
C GLU A 380 -16.19 2.04 -17.23
N LYS A 381 -15.38 2.19 -18.28
CA LYS A 381 -14.91 1.06 -19.11
C LYS A 381 -13.43 0.75 -18.91
N ILE A 382 -12.62 1.75 -18.62
CA ILE A 382 -11.17 1.64 -18.64
C ILE A 382 -10.61 2.06 -17.29
N ASN A 383 -9.63 1.29 -16.81
CA ASN A 383 -8.72 1.69 -15.76
C ASN A 383 -7.33 1.88 -16.39
N LEU A 384 -6.69 3.00 -16.06
CA LEU A 384 -5.33 3.29 -16.48
C LEU A 384 -4.53 3.68 -15.26
N ARG A 385 -3.31 3.15 -15.13
CA ARG A 385 -2.33 3.64 -14.17
C ARG A 385 -0.99 3.77 -14.87
N SER A 386 -0.27 4.85 -14.60
CA SER A 386 1.10 5.04 -15.09
C SER A 386 1.95 5.67 -14.01
N SER A 387 3.22 5.27 -13.95
CA SER A 387 4.18 5.82 -12.99
C SER A 387 5.59 5.83 -13.55
N ILE A 388 6.36 6.82 -13.14
CA ILE A 388 7.81 6.91 -13.35
C ILE A 388 8.52 6.98 -12.00
N ARG A 389 9.72 6.40 -11.94
CA ARG A 389 10.66 6.58 -10.82
C ARG A 389 12.06 6.80 -11.37
N TYR A 390 12.77 7.73 -10.74
CA TYR A 390 14.20 7.92 -10.90
C TYR A 390 14.86 7.75 -9.53
N ALA A 391 16.00 7.09 -9.47
CA ALA A 391 16.80 7.00 -8.25
C ALA A 391 18.30 7.01 -8.54
N GLN A 392 19.05 7.47 -7.57
CA GLN A 392 20.51 7.38 -7.53
C GLN A 392 20.90 6.42 -6.42
N ARG A 393 21.87 5.55 -6.69
CA ARG A 393 22.44 4.61 -5.73
C ARG A 393 23.95 4.74 -5.71
N ASP A 394 24.48 5.19 -4.57
CA ASP A 394 25.91 5.34 -4.32
C ASP A 394 26.41 4.21 -3.42
N PHE A 395 27.36 3.41 -3.91
CA PHE A 395 27.95 2.30 -3.14
C PHE A 395 29.11 2.78 -2.27
N LYS A 396 29.33 2.09 -1.13
CA LYS A 396 30.24 2.57 -0.08
C LYS A 396 31.68 2.10 -0.24
N GLY A 397 31.88 0.89 -0.77
CA GLY A 397 33.18 0.28 -1.04
C GLY A 397 33.56 0.30 -2.51
N ASN A 398 34.83 0.01 -2.78
CA ASN A 398 35.31 -0.16 -4.15
C ASN A 398 34.83 -1.49 -4.70
N ASN A 399 34.34 -1.49 -5.92
CA ASN A 399 33.98 -2.72 -6.61
C ASN A 399 35.22 -3.58 -6.88
N PHE A 400 35.08 -4.90 -6.71
CA PHE A 400 36.14 -5.89 -6.92
C PHE A 400 36.83 -5.77 -8.29
N PHE A 401 36.06 -5.71 -9.39
CA PHE A 401 36.62 -5.72 -10.75
C PHE A 401 37.22 -4.38 -11.18
N TYR A 402 36.67 -3.27 -10.69
CA TYR A 402 37.01 -1.94 -11.20
C TYR A 402 37.87 -1.11 -10.24
N GLY A 403 38.03 -1.53 -8.98
CA GLY A 403 38.75 -0.77 -7.96
C GLY A 403 38.15 0.62 -7.67
N LYS A 404 36.87 0.82 -8.05
CA LYS A 404 36.15 2.11 -7.97
C LYS A 404 34.80 1.91 -7.33
N LYS A 405 34.33 2.92 -6.60
CA LYS A 405 32.96 2.92 -6.06
C LYS A 405 31.94 2.97 -7.19
N ARG A 406 30.98 2.04 -7.15
CA ARG A 406 29.86 1.99 -8.09
C ARG A 406 28.87 3.12 -7.80
N LYS A 407 28.31 3.68 -8.87
CA LYS A 407 27.23 4.67 -8.84
C LYS A 407 26.26 4.33 -9.95
N ASP A 408 24.99 4.20 -9.58
CA ASP A 408 23.93 3.74 -10.46
C ASP A 408 22.81 4.80 -10.52
N ASP A 409 22.44 5.20 -11.74
CA ASP A 409 21.23 5.95 -12.07
C ASP A 409 20.16 4.95 -12.53
N GLU A 410 19.07 4.88 -11.78
CA GLU A 410 18.01 3.89 -11.97
C GLU A 410 16.74 4.56 -12.46
N TYR A 411 16.18 4.02 -13.54
CA TYR A 411 14.95 4.49 -14.15
C TYR A 411 13.92 3.37 -14.15
N GLN A 412 12.68 3.69 -13.81
CA GLN A 412 11.56 2.76 -13.90
C GLN A 412 10.36 3.45 -14.51
N PHE A 413 9.71 2.78 -15.45
CA PHE A 413 8.41 3.13 -15.98
C PHE A 413 7.45 1.95 -15.81
N ASN A 414 6.25 2.23 -15.31
CA ASN A 414 5.18 1.24 -15.23
C ASN A 414 3.92 1.80 -15.89
N ALA A 415 3.23 0.97 -16.67
CA ALA A 415 1.92 1.26 -17.22
C ALA A 415 1.00 0.05 -17.04
N ASN A 416 -0.23 0.29 -16.59
CA ASN A 416 -1.28 -0.71 -16.44
C ASN A 416 -2.53 -0.23 -17.16
N LEU A 417 -3.08 -1.07 -18.02
CA LEU A 417 -4.33 -0.83 -18.73
C LEU A 417 -5.30 -1.99 -18.47
N GLY A 418 -6.45 -1.70 -17.87
CA GLY A 418 -7.50 -2.67 -17.61
C GLY A 418 -8.82 -2.27 -18.26
N ASN A 419 -9.62 -3.26 -18.66
CA ASN A 419 -10.95 -3.03 -19.23
C ASN A 419 -12.04 -3.69 -18.39
N LYS A 420 -12.90 -2.88 -17.78
CA LYS A 420 -13.99 -3.32 -16.89
C LYS A 420 -15.09 -4.09 -17.60
N LYS A 421 -15.22 -3.96 -18.94
CA LYS A 421 -16.24 -4.71 -19.71
C LYS A 421 -15.91 -6.18 -19.85
N PHE A 422 -14.62 -6.52 -19.88
CA PHE A 422 -14.18 -7.90 -19.94
C PHE A 422 -14.17 -8.42 -18.50
N ASN A 423 -15.27 -9.03 -18.08
CA ASN A 423 -15.38 -9.72 -16.82
C ASN A 423 -15.83 -11.15 -17.08
N TRP A 424 -15.03 -12.12 -16.67
CA TRP A 424 -15.40 -13.53 -16.73
C TRP A 424 -15.29 -14.11 -15.31
N GLN A 425 -16.41 -14.53 -14.72
CA GLN A 425 -16.47 -15.10 -13.36
C GLN A 425 -15.76 -14.27 -12.27
N GLY A 426 -15.78 -12.94 -12.40
CA GLY A 426 -15.11 -12.02 -11.47
C GLY A 426 -13.64 -11.72 -11.81
N PHE A 427 -13.07 -12.35 -12.85
CA PHE A 427 -11.75 -12.03 -13.37
C PHE A 427 -11.80 -10.88 -14.37
N THR A 428 -10.91 -9.90 -14.22
CA THR A 428 -10.76 -8.77 -15.16
C THR A 428 -9.36 -8.79 -15.76
N PRO A 429 -9.20 -8.88 -17.10
CA PRO A 429 -7.90 -8.88 -17.73
C PRO A 429 -7.28 -7.48 -17.67
N LYS A 430 -5.96 -7.45 -17.44
CA LYS A 430 -5.15 -6.25 -17.43
C LYS A 430 -3.85 -6.51 -18.20
N LEU A 431 -3.40 -5.48 -18.90
CA LEU A 431 -2.08 -5.46 -19.53
C LEU A 431 -1.17 -4.58 -18.69
N ASP A 432 -0.04 -5.13 -18.27
CA ASP A 432 1.02 -4.41 -17.58
C ASP A 432 2.27 -4.35 -18.44
N TYR A 433 2.91 -3.21 -18.42
CA TYR A 433 4.24 -3.01 -18.99
C TYR A 433 5.14 -2.40 -17.93
N VAL A 434 6.29 -3.02 -17.72
CA VAL A 434 7.33 -2.58 -16.78
C VAL A 434 8.62 -2.42 -17.57
N TYR A 435 9.23 -1.24 -17.50
CA TYR A 435 10.56 -0.98 -18.02
C TYR A 435 11.47 -0.54 -16.88
N LYS A 436 12.64 -1.16 -16.77
CA LYS A 436 13.69 -0.81 -15.80
C LYS A 436 15.00 -0.59 -16.55
N LYS A 437 15.75 0.43 -16.16
CA LYS A 437 17.10 0.69 -16.67
C LYS A 437 18.00 1.10 -15.52
N ILE A 438 19.21 0.55 -15.50
CA ILE A 438 20.30 0.99 -14.63
C ILE A 438 21.42 1.47 -15.53
N ASP A 439 21.73 2.76 -15.45
CA ASP A 439 22.95 3.32 -16.02
C ASP A 439 23.99 3.44 -14.92
N SER A 440 25.13 2.77 -15.08
CA SER A 440 26.16 2.66 -14.05
C SER A 440 27.46 3.30 -14.52
N ASN A 441 28.23 3.89 -13.62
CA ASN A 441 29.61 4.27 -13.94
C ASN A 441 30.52 3.05 -14.22
N LEU A 442 30.09 1.83 -13.88
CA LEU A 442 30.78 0.58 -14.16
C LEU A 442 30.06 -0.19 -15.29
N PRO A 443 30.67 -0.39 -16.47
CA PRO A 443 30.02 -1.00 -17.63
C PRO A 443 29.32 -2.34 -17.36
N LEU A 444 29.91 -3.21 -16.53
CA LEU A 444 29.35 -4.54 -16.19
C LEU A 444 27.99 -4.46 -15.47
N TYR A 445 27.65 -3.31 -14.89
CA TYR A 445 26.43 -3.09 -14.12
C TYR A 445 25.34 -2.34 -14.91
N LYS A 446 25.64 -1.89 -16.13
CA LYS A 446 24.65 -1.28 -17.04
C LYS A 446 23.69 -2.33 -17.54
N ARG A 447 22.39 -2.16 -17.32
CA ARG A 447 21.36 -3.11 -17.77
C ARG A 447 20.01 -2.46 -18.00
N SER A 448 19.18 -3.10 -18.80
CA SER A 448 17.77 -2.77 -18.95
C SER A 448 16.93 -4.04 -19.02
N ASN A 449 15.70 -3.96 -18.55
CA ASN A 449 14.72 -5.03 -18.60
C ASN A 449 13.36 -4.44 -18.98
N SER A 450 12.70 -5.04 -19.97
CA SER A 450 11.30 -4.83 -20.30
C SER A 450 10.51 -6.09 -20.01
N ALA A 451 9.39 -5.94 -19.30
CA ALA A 451 8.48 -7.03 -19.03
C ALA A 451 7.03 -6.65 -19.37
N ILE A 452 6.33 -7.58 -20.01
CA ILE A 452 4.89 -7.49 -20.31
C ILE A 452 4.17 -8.55 -19.50
N TYR A 453 3.09 -8.17 -18.83
CA TYR A 453 2.22 -9.09 -18.11
C TYR A 453 0.80 -9.03 -18.65
N LEU A 454 0.24 -10.20 -18.94
CA LEU A 454 -1.20 -10.36 -19.16
C LEU A 454 -1.80 -10.95 -17.90
N ARG A 455 -2.44 -10.11 -17.10
CA ARG A 455 -2.87 -10.41 -15.73
C ARG A 455 -4.36 -10.60 -15.60
N MET A 456 -4.75 -11.58 -14.80
CA MET A 456 -6.13 -11.89 -14.42
C MET A 456 -6.28 -11.72 -12.90
N ASP A 457 -6.99 -10.67 -12.49
CA ASP A 457 -7.26 -10.39 -11.08
C ASP A 457 -8.67 -10.81 -10.69
N LYS A 458 -8.81 -11.54 -9.58
CA LYS A 458 -10.12 -11.84 -8.97
C LYS A 458 -10.29 -11.09 -7.65
N HIS A 459 -11.40 -10.35 -7.55
CA HIS A 459 -11.78 -9.62 -6.33
C HIS A 459 -12.94 -10.36 -5.65
N PHE A 460 -12.88 -10.56 -4.33
CA PHE A 460 -13.83 -11.37 -3.55
C PHE A 460 -14.86 -10.56 -2.73
#